data_AF-A0A938MAF2-F1
#
_entry.id   AF-A0A938MAF2-F1
#
_cell.length_a   1.000
_cell.length_b   1.000
_cell.length_c   1.000
_cell.angle_alpha   90.00
_cell.angle_beta   90.00
_cell.angle_gamma   90.00
#
_symmetry.space_group_name_H-M   'P 1'
#
loop_
_entity.id
_entity.type
_entity.pdbx_description
1 polymer ?
#
loop_
_entity_poly.entity_id
_entity_poly.type
_entity_poly.pdbx_seq_one_letter_code
_entity_poly.pdbx_strand_id
1 'polypeptide(L)'
;MLGSATALRYFIEEVNSPRVRAQLDPANLLAHNTLEEMFAALAPYIAMLHAKDRKLHVTRGVAAGEGDVDYARFVSLCRQHCAHVPLIIEYVNPTTYKAALSHLRLHL
;
A
#
# COMPACT_ATOMS: atom_id res chain seq x y z
N MET A 1 -13.46 3.85 5.80
CA MET A 1 -12.49 2.95 5.13
C MET A 1 -13.29 1.79 4.56
N LEU A 2 -13.16 1.49 3.27
CA LEU A 2 -13.66 0.22 2.71
C LEU A 2 -12.78 -0.88 3.31
N GLY A 3 -13.35 -1.73 4.18
CA GLY A 3 -12.62 -2.51 5.18
C GLY A 3 -11.72 -3.65 4.67
N SER A 4 -11.57 -3.85 3.35
CA SER A 4 -10.67 -4.86 2.78
C SER A 4 -10.38 -4.57 1.30
N ALA A 5 -9.35 -5.23 0.76
CA ALA A 5 -9.02 -5.17 -0.66
C ALA A 5 -10.17 -5.70 -1.55
N THR A 6 -10.82 -6.79 -1.13
CA THR A 6 -11.97 -7.37 -1.83
C THR A 6 -13.16 -6.43 -1.86
N ALA A 7 -13.46 -5.73 -0.75
CA ALA A 7 -14.55 -4.76 -0.70
C ALA A 7 -14.30 -3.60 -1.67
N LEU A 8 -13.06 -3.11 -1.76
CA LEU A 8 -12.70 -2.09 -2.74
C LEU A 8 -12.81 -2.60 -4.18
N ARG A 9 -12.39 -3.84 -4.46
CA ARG A 9 -12.56 -4.46 -5.78
C ARG A 9 -14.04 -4.49 -6.19
N TYR A 10 -14.93 -4.98 -5.32
CA TYR A 10 -16.36 -5.03 -5.62
C TYR A 10 -16.95 -3.66 -5.87
N PHE A 11 -16.56 -2.65 -5.09
CA PHE A 11 -16.99 -1.27 -5.35
C PHE A 11 -16.54 -0.77 -6.73
N ILE A 12 -15.28 -1.02 -7.12
CA ILE A 12 -14.77 -0.60 -8.44
C ILE A 12 -15.51 -1.31 -9.58
N GLU A 13 -15.73 -2.62 -9.43
CA GLU A 13 -16.45 -3.46 -10.41
C GLU A 13 -17.93 -3.04 -10.53
N GLU A 14 -18.59 -2.70 -9.43
CA GLU A 14 -19.98 -2.24 -9.41
C GLU A 14 -20.13 -0.87 -10.08
N VAL A 15 -19.20 0.06 -9.81
CA VAL A 15 -19.20 1.38 -10.46
C VAL A 15 -18.90 1.26 -11.96
N ASN A 16 -18.14 0.23 -12.37
CA ASN A 16 -17.83 -0.12 -13.75
C ASN A 16 -17.35 1.09 -14.60
N SER A 17 -16.45 1.89 -14.04
CA SER A 17 -15.92 3.08 -14.70
C SER A 17 -14.40 3.06 -14.74
N PRO A 18 -13.77 3.30 -15.91
CA PRO A 18 -12.30 3.36 -16.01
C PRO A 18 -11.70 4.53 -15.23
N ARG A 19 -12.52 5.48 -14.78
CA ARG A 19 -12.11 6.65 -13.99
C ARG A 19 -12.02 6.36 -12.49
N VAL A 20 -12.43 5.18 -12.04
CA VAL A 20 -12.33 4.77 -10.63
C VAL A 20 -11.26 3.69 -10.53
N ARG A 21 -10.22 3.96 -9.73
CA ARG A 21 -9.03 3.12 -9.59
C ARG A 21 -8.61 3.06 -8.12
N ALA A 22 -7.79 2.09 -7.78
CA ALA A 22 -7.30 1.88 -6.42
C ALA A 22 -6.01 2.66 -6.13
N GLN A 23 -5.96 3.30 -4.97
CA GLN A 23 -4.72 3.70 -4.31
C GLN A 23 -4.44 2.66 -3.21
N LEU A 24 -3.46 1.79 -3.43
CA LEU A 24 -3.14 0.75 -2.47
C LEU A 24 -2.18 1.28 -1.40
N ASP A 25 -2.66 1.29 -0.16
CA ASP A 25 -1.90 1.58 1.06
C ASP A 25 -1.97 0.35 1.98
N PRO A 26 -0.91 -0.48 2.03
CA PRO A 26 -0.92 -1.73 2.78
C PRO A 26 -1.21 -1.53 4.27
N ALA A 27 -0.69 -0.46 4.87
CA ALA A 27 -0.86 -0.17 6.30
C ALA A 27 -2.33 0.04 6.70
N ASN A 28 -3.20 0.41 5.76
CA ASN A 28 -4.64 0.50 6.01
C ASN A 28 -5.33 -0.87 6.05
N LEU A 29 -4.76 -1.88 5.41
CA LEU A 29 -5.40 -3.18 5.18
C LEU A 29 -4.72 -4.33 5.93
N LEU A 30 -3.57 -4.11 6.59
CA LEU A 30 -2.81 -5.15 7.32
C LEU A 30 -3.65 -5.96 8.31
N ALA A 31 -4.69 -5.39 8.90
CA ALA A 31 -5.56 -6.10 9.85
C ALA A 31 -6.55 -7.07 9.18
N HIS A 32 -6.73 -6.97 7.85
CA HIS A 32 -7.78 -7.65 7.11
C HIS A 32 -7.27 -8.45 5.92
N ASN A 33 -6.07 -8.13 5.41
CA ASN A 33 -5.50 -8.78 4.25
C ASN A 33 -4.01 -9.03 4.40
N THR A 34 -3.54 -10.14 3.84
CA THR A 34 -2.11 -10.31 3.51
C THR A 34 -1.75 -9.42 2.32
N LEU A 35 -0.46 -9.17 2.09
CA LEU A 35 -0.02 -8.42 0.92
C LEU A 35 -0.43 -9.14 -0.38
N GLU A 36 -0.30 -10.46 -0.43
CA GLU A 36 -0.71 -11.27 -1.58
C GLU A 36 -2.20 -11.11 -1.89
N GLU A 37 -3.06 -11.14 -0.87
CA GLU A 37 -4.49 -10.93 -1.04
C GLU A 37 -4.81 -9.52 -1.57
N MET A 38 -4.09 -8.50 -1.09
CA MET A 38 -4.25 -7.13 -1.59
C MET A 38 -3.93 -7.04 -3.08
N PHE A 39 -2.78 -7.59 -3.50
CA PHE A 39 -2.37 -7.57 -4.91
C PHE A 39 -3.24 -8.46 -5.79
N ALA A 40 -3.62 -9.65 -5.32
CA ALA A 40 -4.52 -10.55 -6.06
C ALA A 40 -5.88 -9.88 -6.34
N ALA A 41 -6.41 -9.11 -5.38
CA ALA A 41 -7.67 -8.41 -5.56
C ALA A 41 -7.52 -7.11 -6.38
N LEU A 42 -6.47 -6.32 -6.14
CA LEU A 42 -6.43 -4.94 -6.60
C LEU A 42 -5.46 -4.68 -7.76
N ALA A 43 -4.48 -5.53 -8.05
CA ALA A 43 -3.44 -5.29 -9.07
C ALA A 43 -3.93 -4.64 -10.38
N PRO A 44 -4.98 -5.14 -11.06
CA PRO A 44 -5.44 -4.53 -12.32
C PRO A 44 -6.06 -3.14 -12.15
N TYR A 45 -6.46 -2.79 -10.92
CA TYR A 45 -7.12 -1.54 -10.58
C TYR A 45 -6.17 -0.51 -9.96
N ILE A 46 -4.94 -0.89 -9.55
CA ILE A 46 -4.00 0.03 -8.89
C ILE A 46 -3.61 1.14 -9.87
N ALA A 47 -3.74 2.39 -9.43
CA ALA A 47 -3.24 3.58 -10.12
C ALA A 47 -2.19 4.35 -9.31
N MET A 48 -2.07 4.07 -8.00
CA MET A 48 -1.07 4.66 -7.12
C MET A 48 -0.83 3.75 -5.91
N LEU A 49 0.38 3.81 -5.36
CA LEU A 49 0.79 3.08 -4.16
C LEU A 49 1.22 4.07 -3.07
N HIS A 50 0.96 3.74 -1.80
CA HIS A 50 1.48 4.45 -0.65
C HIS A 50 2.47 3.60 0.14
N ALA A 51 3.64 4.17 0.42
CA ALA A 51 4.55 3.73 1.46
C ALA A 51 4.24 4.50 2.75
N LYS A 52 3.19 4.03 3.43
CA LYS A 52 2.89 4.32 4.83
C LYS A 52 3.11 3.05 5.63
N ASP A 53 3.44 3.19 6.90
CA ASP A 53 3.50 2.06 7.81
C ASP A 53 2.56 2.21 9.00
N ARG A 54 2.33 1.12 9.71
CA ARG A 54 1.48 1.06 10.89
C ARG A 54 1.83 -0.20 11.68
N LYS A 55 1.75 -0.10 13.01
CA LYS A 55 1.79 -1.28 13.89
C LYS A 55 0.41 -1.95 13.97
N LEU A 56 0.38 -3.28 13.97
CA LEU A 56 -0.83 -4.06 14.17
C LEU A 56 -1.57 -3.60 15.43
N HIS A 57 -2.90 -3.54 15.34
CA HIS A 57 -3.81 -3.07 16.39
C HIS A 57 -3.68 -1.58 16.80
N VAL A 58 -2.85 -0.79 16.11
CA VAL A 58 -2.73 0.66 16.34
C VAL A 58 -3.31 1.41 15.14
N THR A 59 -4.18 2.41 15.38
CA THR A 59 -4.80 3.18 14.28
C THR A 59 -3.89 4.27 13.72
N ARG A 60 -2.93 4.76 14.50
CA ARG A 60 -2.00 5.81 14.06
C ARG A 60 -0.99 5.27 13.04
N GLY A 61 -0.89 5.93 11.89
CA GLY A 61 0.16 5.66 10.90
C GLY A 61 1.53 6.20 11.33
N VAL A 62 2.58 5.61 10.78
CA VAL A 62 3.99 5.99 10.96
C VAL A 62 4.72 5.91 9.62
N ALA A 63 5.96 6.38 9.58
CA ALA A 63 6.77 6.36 8.37
C ALA A 63 7.17 4.92 7.98
N ALA A 64 7.43 4.68 6.69
CA ALA A 64 7.91 3.40 6.18
C ALA A 64 9.11 2.85 6.98
N GLY A 65 8.99 1.63 7.50
CA GLY A 65 10.03 0.95 8.29
C GLY A 65 9.91 1.13 9.81
N GLU A 66 8.89 1.85 10.30
CA GLU A 66 8.62 2.02 11.74
C GLU A 66 7.42 1.18 12.24
N GLY A 67 6.74 0.47 11.35
CA GLY A 67 5.61 -0.40 11.66
C GLY A 67 5.83 -1.85 11.22
N ASP A 68 4.74 -2.51 10.86
CA ASP A 68 4.68 -3.96 10.66
C ASP A 68 4.45 -4.36 9.19
N VAL A 69 4.45 -3.41 8.24
CA VAL A 69 4.43 -3.77 6.81
C VAL A 69 5.73 -4.47 6.43
N ASP A 70 5.64 -5.67 5.86
CA ASP A 70 6.79 -6.32 5.22
C ASP A 70 7.14 -5.61 3.91
N TYR A 71 8.04 -4.64 3.98
CA TYR A 71 8.45 -3.82 2.83
C TYR A 71 9.23 -4.60 1.77
N ALA A 72 10.00 -5.61 2.16
CA ALA A 72 10.70 -6.47 1.19
C ALA A 72 9.68 -7.20 0.31
N ARG A 73 8.64 -7.77 0.94
CA ARG A 73 7.57 -8.44 0.21
C ARG A 73 6.70 -7.46 -0.58
N PHE A 74 6.35 -6.33 0.02
CA PHE A 74 5.54 -5.30 -0.64
C PHE A 74 6.20 -4.79 -1.92
N VAL A 75 7.48 -4.40 -1.87
CA VAL A 75 8.21 -3.89 -3.04
C VAL A 75 8.36 -4.98 -4.12
N SER A 76 8.59 -6.23 -3.73
CA SER A 76 8.61 -7.37 -4.67
C SER A 76 7.29 -7.50 -5.45
N LEU A 77 6.14 -7.42 -4.75
CA LEU A 77 4.82 -7.46 -5.36
C LEU A 77 4.53 -6.23 -6.24
N CYS A 78 4.95 -5.03 -5.80
CA CYS A 78 4.89 -3.82 -6.64
C CYS A 78 5.62 -4.03 -7.97
N ARG A 79 6.85 -4.56 -7.92
CA ARG A 79 7.66 -4.84 -9.13
C ARG A 79 7.00 -5.89 -10.02
N GLN A 80 6.39 -6.92 -9.44
CA GLN A 80 5.73 -8.00 -10.17
C GLN A 80 4.45 -7.53 -10.89
N HIS A 81 3.63 -6.71 -10.23
CA HIS A 81 2.27 -6.44 -10.70
C HIS A 81 2.07 -5.03 -11.27
N CYS A 82 2.83 -4.05 -10.81
CA CYS A 82 2.57 -2.64 -11.12
C CYS A 82 3.82 -1.76 -11.08
N ALA A 83 4.94 -2.23 -11.64
CA ALA A 83 6.22 -1.49 -11.64
C ALA A 83 6.18 -0.08 -12.26
N HIS A 84 5.18 0.21 -13.09
CA HIS A 84 4.96 1.50 -13.74
C HIS A 84 4.13 2.49 -12.90
N VAL A 85 3.56 2.03 -11.77
CA VAL A 85 2.70 2.82 -10.91
C VAL A 85 3.53 3.62 -9.90
N PRO A 86 3.20 4.91 -9.64
CA PRO A 86 3.93 5.72 -8.68
C PRO A 86 3.76 5.20 -7.24
N LEU A 87 4.87 5.20 -6.49
CA LEU A 87 4.92 4.94 -5.05
C LEU A 87 5.18 6.25 -4.30
N ILE A 88 4.22 6.67 -3.48
CA ILE A 88 4.29 7.92 -2.69
C ILE A 88 4.63 7.59 -1.24
N ILE A 89 5.62 8.28 -0.67
CA ILE A 89 5.98 8.16 0.75
C ILE A 89 5.03 9.03 1.57
N GLU A 90 4.29 8.44 2.52
CA GLU A 90 3.32 9.11 3.38
C GLU A 90 3.77 9.05 4.85
N TYR A 91 3.15 9.83 5.74
CA TYR A 91 3.43 9.87 7.18
C TYR A 91 4.87 10.24 7.53
N VAL A 92 5.52 10.96 6.63
CA VAL A 92 6.84 11.53 6.82
C VAL A 92 6.76 13.02 7.15
N ASN A 93 7.79 13.49 7.85
CA ASN A 93 8.06 14.90 8.10
C ASN A 93 9.54 15.18 7.76
N PRO A 94 10.03 16.43 7.89
CA PRO A 94 11.41 16.77 7.53
C PRO A 94 12.49 15.93 8.23
N THR A 95 12.21 15.35 9.40
CA THR A 95 13.18 14.54 10.16
C THR A 95 13.06 13.05 9.87
N THR A 96 11.89 12.54 9.48
CA THR A 96 11.68 11.10 9.21
C THR A 96 11.80 10.71 7.73
N TYR A 97 11.65 11.67 6.81
CA TYR A 97 11.66 11.41 5.36
C TYR A 97 12.90 10.66 4.88
N LYS A 98 14.10 11.07 5.31
CA LYS A 98 15.35 10.45 4.85
C LYS A 98 15.45 8.99 5.28
N ALA A 99 15.00 8.67 6.50
CA ALA A 99 15.01 7.30 7.01
C ALA A 99 14.03 6.41 6.23
N ALA A 100 12.80 6.87 6.02
CA ALA A 100 11.79 6.18 5.23
C ALA A 100 12.25 5.92 3.79
N LEU A 101 12.83 6.93 3.13
CA LEU A 101 13.37 6.78 1.78
C LEU A 101 14.54 5.77 1.75
N SER A 102 15.41 5.79 2.76
CA SER A 102 16.53 4.86 2.85
C SER A 102 16.05 3.44 3.05
N HIS A 103 15.04 3.23 3.91
CA HIS A 103 14.40 1.94 4.13
C HIS A 103 13.83 1.36 2.84
N LEU A 104 13.04 2.15 2.08
CA LEU A 104 12.50 1.71 0.79
C LEU A 104 13.59 1.32 -0.21
N ARG A 105 14.68 2.10 -0.29
CA ARG A 105 15.80 1.85 -1.20
C ARG A 105 16.55 0.55 -0.93
N LEU A 106 16.44 -0.03 0.27
CA LEU A 106 17.00 -1.36 0.56
C LEU A 106 16.28 -2.47 -0.20
N HIS A 107 15.08 -2.21 -0.69
CA HIS A 107 14.20 -3.20 -1.32
C HIS A 107 13.91 -2.91 -2.80
N LEU A 108 14.31 -1.74 -3.31
CA LEU A 108 14.10 -1.32 -4.70
C LEU A 108 15.04 -1.99 -5.70
#